data_AF-A0A0N0SEE4-F1
#
_entry.id   AF-A0A0N0SEE4-F1
#
_cell.length_a   1.000
_cell.length_b   1.000
_cell.length_c   1.000
_cell.angle_alpha   90.00
_cell.angle_beta   90.00
_cell.angle_gamma   90.00
#
_symmetry.space_group_name_H-M   'P 1'
#
loop_
_entity.id
_entity.type
_entity.pdbx_description
1 polymer ?
#
loop_
_entity_poly.entity_id
_entity_poly.type
_entity_poly.pdbx_seq_one_letter_code
_entity_poly.pdbx_strand_id
1 'polypeptide(L)'
;MSKPRTGVPHEAFEGAYYDAVVRTPGIYSADLQAGVDITEVKTQITTALHAVVYRHRRARDTALELTGLVNLPREERLSDWHFTTQTRLFEFFVSLHSAFESSFCGLYFAASRLDRQRFTFADDPERCQRVTGKSTTEAFQVAWPNDALARAMSDLRSDSFYERLGEVRNRLAHRIAPGFDHRITLSAGARVTSGGSRTGGQECESYELAWLGEPLATMVPSTLAQAEEKLGVLWSTAATFFASRQ
;
A
#
# COMPACT_ATOMS: atom_id res chain seq x y z
N MET A 1 -8.06 20.36 22.33
CA MET A 1 -6.62 20.32 21.98
C MET A 1 -6.34 19.00 21.30
N SER A 2 -6.23 19.01 19.97
CA SER A 2 -5.87 17.82 19.21
C SER A 2 -4.41 17.47 19.52
N LYS A 3 -4.14 16.20 19.86
CA LYS A 3 -2.77 15.71 19.90
C LYS A 3 -2.14 15.91 18.51
N PRO A 4 -0.87 16.37 18.43
CA PRO A 4 -0.19 16.41 17.16
C PRO A 4 -0.07 14.97 16.65
N ARG A 5 -0.51 14.72 15.40
CA ARG A 5 -0.24 13.46 14.69
C ARG A 5 1.24 13.44 14.31
N THR A 6 2.11 13.25 15.31
CA THR A 6 3.54 13.13 15.10
C THR A 6 3.86 11.72 14.60
N GLY A 7 4.46 11.62 13.42
CA GLY A 7 5.25 10.46 13.03
C GLY A 7 4.71 9.62 11.87
N VAL A 8 4.24 10.23 10.79
CA VAL A 8 3.93 9.46 9.57
C VAL A 8 4.55 10.16 8.34
N PRO A 9 5.22 9.45 7.42
CA PRO A 9 5.74 9.97 6.14
C PRO A 9 4.68 10.54 5.17
N HIS A 10 3.49 10.84 5.68
CA HIS A 10 2.28 11.21 4.95
C HIS A 10 2.46 12.45 4.08
N GLU A 11 3.04 13.52 4.64
CA GLU A 11 3.25 14.77 3.88
C GLU A 11 4.33 14.61 2.81
N ALA A 12 5.35 13.78 3.04
CA ALA A 12 6.39 13.53 2.07
C ALA A 12 5.87 12.72 0.87
N PHE A 13 5.06 11.69 1.13
CA PHE A 13 4.41 10.91 0.08
C PHE A 13 3.37 11.73 -0.69
N GLU A 14 2.42 12.37 0.01
CA GLU A 14 1.39 13.20 -0.65
C GLU A 14 2.01 14.40 -1.36
N GLY A 15 3.07 14.99 -0.80
CA GLY A 15 3.83 16.09 -1.39
C GLY A 15 4.59 15.68 -2.65
N ALA A 16 5.39 14.62 -2.60
CA ALA A 16 6.10 14.10 -3.78
C ALA A 16 5.13 13.71 -4.91
N TYR A 17 4.00 13.11 -4.54
CA TYR A 17 2.93 12.78 -5.46
C TYR A 17 2.24 14.03 -6.04
N TYR A 18 1.95 15.05 -5.22
CA TYR A 18 1.33 16.30 -5.67
C TYR A 18 2.26 17.08 -6.59
N ASP A 19 3.55 17.15 -6.25
CA ASP A 19 4.57 17.83 -7.05
C ASP A 19 4.79 17.14 -8.40
N ALA A 20 4.85 15.80 -8.42
CA ALA A 20 5.07 15.03 -9.66
C ALA A 20 3.98 15.22 -10.73
N VAL A 21 2.78 15.69 -10.35
CA VAL A 21 1.61 15.64 -11.25
C VAL A 21 0.82 16.94 -11.27
N VAL A 22 0.37 17.41 -10.11
CA VAL A 22 -0.48 18.62 -10.05
C VAL A 22 0.35 19.84 -10.39
N ARG A 23 1.60 19.86 -9.92
CA ARG A 23 2.48 21.02 -10.06
C ARG A 23 3.37 20.97 -11.28
N THR A 24 3.50 19.84 -11.98
CA THR A 24 4.39 19.71 -13.14
C THR A 24 3.71 20.24 -14.42
N PRO A 25 4.01 21.46 -14.88
CA PRO A 25 3.27 22.11 -15.97
C PRO A 25 3.67 21.56 -17.35
N GLY A 26 4.84 20.91 -17.44
CA GLY A 26 5.47 20.49 -18.68
C GLY A 26 4.94 19.20 -19.31
N ILE A 27 4.19 18.37 -18.56
CA ILE A 27 3.70 17.07 -19.06
C ILE A 27 2.71 17.23 -20.23
N TYR A 28 2.10 18.40 -20.39
CA TYR A 28 1.06 18.67 -21.39
C TYR A 28 1.50 19.60 -22.53
N SER A 29 2.77 20.03 -22.55
CA SER A 29 3.25 21.06 -23.48
C SER A 29 3.18 20.61 -24.94
N ALA A 30 3.55 19.36 -25.23
CA ALA A 30 3.45 18.76 -26.56
C ALA A 30 2.00 18.55 -27.02
N ASP A 31 1.08 18.25 -26.09
CA ASP A 31 -0.34 18.00 -26.38
C ASP A 31 -1.10 19.29 -26.66
N LEU A 32 -0.75 20.37 -25.95
CA LEU A 32 -1.19 21.74 -26.24
C LEU A 32 -0.77 22.17 -27.65
N GLN A 33 0.46 21.84 -28.07
CA GLN A 33 0.95 22.17 -29.40
C GLN A 33 0.32 21.31 -30.51
N ALA A 34 -0.11 20.09 -30.18
CA ALA A 34 -0.72 19.14 -31.12
C ALA A 34 -2.26 19.24 -31.22
N GLY A 35 -2.92 20.09 -30.44
CA GLY A 35 -4.38 20.27 -30.46
C GLY A 35 -5.17 19.09 -29.87
N VAL A 36 -4.54 18.27 -29.03
CA VAL A 36 -5.17 17.13 -28.35
C VAL A 36 -6.12 17.63 -27.26
N ASP A 37 -7.27 16.98 -27.06
CA ASP A 37 -8.13 17.25 -25.90
C ASP A 37 -7.43 16.77 -24.61
N ILE A 38 -6.73 17.72 -23.97
CA ILE A 38 -5.97 17.51 -22.75
C ILE A 38 -6.87 17.10 -21.57
N THR A 39 -8.18 17.27 -21.68
CA THR A 39 -9.15 16.98 -20.60
C THR A 39 -9.18 15.50 -20.28
N GLU A 40 -9.18 14.62 -21.29
CA GLU A 40 -9.28 13.18 -21.08
C GLU A 40 -8.00 12.58 -20.49
N VAL A 41 -6.84 13.00 -20.97
CA VAL A 41 -5.53 12.59 -20.46
C VAL A 41 -5.29 13.08 -19.03
N LYS A 42 -5.57 14.37 -18.76
CA LYS A 42 -5.51 14.91 -17.40
C LYS A 42 -6.43 14.13 -16.48
N THR A 43 -7.61 13.74 -16.96
CA THR A 43 -8.55 12.93 -16.20
C THR A 43 -7.99 11.54 -15.90
N GLN A 44 -7.39 10.85 -16.87
CA GLN A 44 -6.79 9.52 -16.65
C GLN A 44 -5.65 9.56 -15.64
N ILE A 45 -4.71 10.49 -15.82
CA ILE A 45 -3.58 10.69 -14.89
C ILE A 45 -4.13 11.03 -13.50
N THR A 46 -4.95 12.07 -13.38
CA THR A 46 -5.53 12.49 -12.08
C THR A 46 -6.34 11.40 -11.41
N THR A 47 -7.11 10.61 -12.17
CA THR A 47 -7.93 9.52 -11.64
C THR A 47 -7.07 8.38 -11.13
N ALA A 48 -6.07 7.94 -11.91
CA ALA A 48 -5.15 6.87 -11.49
C ALA A 48 -4.42 7.25 -10.19
N LEU A 49 -4.05 8.52 -10.11
CA LEU A 49 -3.38 9.11 -8.97
C LEU A 49 -4.32 9.17 -7.74
N HIS A 50 -5.52 9.73 -7.86
CA HIS A 50 -6.50 9.73 -6.75
C HIS A 50 -6.76 8.30 -6.25
N ALA A 51 -6.76 7.34 -7.17
CA ALA A 51 -6.86 5.93 -6.84
C ALA A 51 -5.72 5.47 -5.91
N VAL A 52 -4.47 5.90 -6.13
CA VAL A 52 -3.35 5.62 -5.21
C VAL A 52 -3.66 6.14 -3.81
N VAL A 53 -4.03 7.42 -3.70
CA VAL A 53 -4.27 8.09 -2.41
C VAL A 53 -5.43 7.43 -1.67
N TYR A 54 -6.55 7.18 -2.35
CA TYR A 54 -7.73 6.57 -1.74
C TYR A 54 -7.47 5.14 -1.27
N ARG A 55 -6.72 4.35 -2.05
CA ARG A 55 -6.38 2.97 -1.70
C ARG A 55 -5.39 2.91 -0.55
N HIS A 56 -4.36 3.75 -0.56
CA HIS A 56 -3.42 3.85 0.55
C HIS A 56 -4.12 4.31 1.83
N ARG A 57 -4.95 5.36 1.75
CA ARG A 57 -5.76 5.82 2.89
C ARG A 57 -6.66 4.71 3.42
N ARG A 58 -7.34 3.97 2.53
CA ARG A 58 -8.19 2.85 2.96
C ARG A 58 -7.38 1.79 3.69
N ALA A 59 -6.19 1.44 3.19
CA ALA A 59 -5.32 0.49 3.87
C ALA A 59 -4.96 0.96 5.29
N ARG A 60 -4.66 2.25 5.48
CA ARG A 60 -4.41 2.81 6.82
C ARG A 60 -5.61 2.73 7.74
N ASP A 61 -6.77 3.16 7.25
CA ASP A 61 -8.01 3.12 8.04
C ASP A 61 -8.30 1.67 8.45
N THR A 62 -8.16 0.72 7.53
CA THR A 62 -8.33 -0.71 7.80
C THR A 62 -7.26 -1.26 8.76
N ALA A 63 -6.01 -0.79 8.70
CA ALA A 63 -4.97 -1.18 9.65
C ALA A 63 -5.31 -0.75 11.09
N LEU A 64 -5.88 0.44 11.26
CA LEU A 64 -6.36 0.93 12.56
C LEU A 64 -7.56 0.09 13.05
N GLU A 65 -8.50 -0.21 12.16
CA GLU A 65 -9.64 -1.08 12.45
C GLU A 65 -9.17 -2.49 12.90
N LEU A 66 -8.21 -3.08 12.19
CA LEU A 66 -7.59 -4.37 12.55
C LEU A 66 -6.88 -4.30 13.90
N THR A 67 -6.14 -3.22 14.16
CA THR A 67 -5.46 -3.01 15.45
C THR A 67 -6.48 -2.93 16.60
N GLY A 68 -7.63 -2.30 16.36
CA GLY A 68 -8.73 -2.32 17.32
C GLY A 68 -9.25 -3.74 17.58
N LEU A 69 -9.52 -4.50 16.51
CA LEU A 69 -10.08 -5.85 16.59
C LEU A 69 -9.16 -6.86 17.29
N VAL A 70 -7.84 -6.79 17.06
CA VAL A 70 -6.88 -7.71 17.69
C VAL A 70 -6.66 -7.43 19.17
N ASN A 71 -6.93 -6.21 19.61
CA ASN A 71 -6.77 -5.78 21.01
C ASN A 71 -8.05 -5.98 21.85
N LEU A 72 -9.15 -6.44 21.24
CA LEU A 72 -10.39 -6.70 21.98
C LEU A 72 -10.19 -7.86 22.99
N PRO A 73 -10.60 -7.66 24.26
CA PRO A 73 -10.71 -8.73 25.25
C PRO A 73 -11.54 -9.88 24.69
N ARG A 74 -11.24 -11.12 25.13
CA ARG A 74 -11.91 -12.32 24.62
C ARG A 74 -13.43 -12.24 24.79
N GLU A 75 -13.88 -11.66 25.89
CA GLU A 75 -15.28 -11.51 26.28
C GLU A 75 -16.03 -10.50 25.40
N GLU A 76 -15.30 -9.57 24.77
CA GLU A 76 -15.84 -8.54 23.88
C GLU A 76 -15.84 -8.97 22.41
N ARG A 77 -15.31 -10.16 22.09
CA ARG A 77 -15.30 -10.68 20.72
C ARG A 77 -16.70 -11.16 20.34
N LEU A 78 -17.30 -10.45 19.37
CA LEU A 78 -18.61 -10.77 18.81
C LEU A 78 -18.61 -12.13 18.08
N SER A 79 -19.80 -12.70 17.86
CA SER A 79 -19.98 -13.97 17.16
C SER A 79 -19.47 -13.96 15.71
N ASP A 80 -19.37 -12.78 15.09
CA ASP A 80 -18.87 -12.57 13.73
C ASP A 80 -17.39 -12.11 13.68
N TRP A 81 -16.70 -12.06 14.82
CA TRP A 81 -15.35 -11.49 14.92
C TRP A 81 -14.36 -12.10 13.92
N HIS A 82 -14.44 -13.41 13.67
CA HIS A 82 -13.62 -14.07 12.66
C HIS A 82 -13.90 -13.54 11.26
N PHE A 83 -15.18 -13.53 10.86
CA PHE A 83 -15.60 -13.04 9.56
C PHE A 83 -15.19 -11.58 9.35
N THR A 84 -15.39 -10.75 10.36
CA THR A 84 -14.99 -9.34 10.36
C THR A 84 -13.48 -9.21 10.20
N THR A 85 -12.69 -9.98 10.95
CA THR A 85 -11.23 -9.95 10.84
C THR A 85 -10.72 -10.40 9.47
N GLN A 86 -11.28 -11.47 8.88
CA GLN A 86 -10.88 -11.91 7.53
C GLN A 86 -11.22 -10.84 6.48
N THR A 87 -12.41 -10.24 6.60
CA THR A 87 -12.86 -9.18 5.69
C THR A 87 -11.93 -7.98 5.76
N ARG A 88 -11.53 -7.57 6.96
CA ARG A 88 -10.59 -6.47 7.16
C ARG A 88 -9.17 -6.79 6.72
N LEU A 89 -8.67 -8.02 6.93
CA LEU A 89 -7.40 -8.43 6.36
C LEU A 89 -7.42 -8.39 4.84
N PHE A 90 -8.47 -8.94 4.20
CA PHE A 90 -8.60 -8.87 2.75
C PHE A 90 -8.59 -7.42 2.27
N GLU A 91 -9.37 -6.57 2.91
CA GLU A 91 -9.47 -5.16 2.59
C GLU A 91 -8.14 -4.40 2.77
N PHE A 92 -7.37 -4.72 3.80
CA PHE A 92 -6.05 -4.15 4.05
C PHE A 92 -5.08 -4.50 2.91
N PHE A 93 -4.92 -5.80 2.61
CA PHE A 93 -3.96 -6.27 1.61
C PHE A 93 -4.37 -5.90 0.18
N VAL A 94 -5.66 -5.98 -0.16
CA VAL A 94 -6.14 -5.56 -1.49
C VAL A 94 -5.94 -4.06 -1.69
N SER A 95 -6.14 -3.25 -0.65
CA SER A 95 -5.95 -1.79 -0.72
C SER A 95 -4.48 -1.43 -0.90
N LEU A 96 -3.57 -2.04 -0.13
CA LEU A 96 -2.12 -1.84 -0.31
C LEU A 96 -1.63 -2.27 -1.69
N HIS A 97 -1.96 -3.49 -2.11
CA HIS A 97 -1.57 -3.98 -3.43
C HIS A 97 -2.13 -3.08 -4.54
N SER A 98 -3.38 -2.66 -4.41
CA SER A 98 -4.02 -1.80 -5.42
C SER A 98 -3.41 -0.39 -5.43
N ALA A 99 -2.88 0.12 -4.32
CA ALA A 99 -2.16 1.41 -4.31
C ALA A 99 -0.89 1.35 -5.18
N PHE A 100 -0.14 0.24 -5.13
CA PHE A 100 1.00 0.02 -6.02
C PHE A 100 0.57 -0.10 -7.49
N GLU A 101 -0.42 -0.94 -7.82
CA GLU A 101 -0.92 -1.05 -9.21
C GLU A 101 -1.41 0.28 -9.77
N SER A 102 -2.11 1.06 -8.93
CA SER A 102 -2.56 2.41 -9.32
C SER A 102 -1.38 3.34 -9.56
N SER A 103 -0.28 3.17 -8.82
CA SER A 103 0.92 3.97 -8.99
C SER A 103 1.58 3.67 -10.33
N PHE A 104 1.77 2.39 -10.65
CA PHE A 104 2.25 1.98 -11.97
C PHE A 104 1.37 2.50 -13.10
N CYS A 105 0.05 2.37 -12.95
CA CYS A 105 -0.91 2.89 -13.91
C CYS A 105 -0.78 4.41 -14.12
N GLY A 106 -0.74 5.19 -13.04
CA GLY A 106 -0.55 6.64 -13.11
C GLY A 106 0.78 7.04 -13.77
N LEU A 107 1.88 6.34 -13.42
CA LEU A 107 3.19 6.56 -14.04
C LEU A 107 3.19 6.21 -15.54
N TYR A 108 2.46 5.17 -15.96
CA TYR A 108 2.31 4.82 -17.37
C TYR A 108 1.73 5.99 -18.17
N PHE A 109 0.59 6.52 -17.71
CA PHE A 109 -0.10 7.62 -18.38
C PHE A 109 0.67 8.94 -18.31
N ALA A 110 1.41 9.18 -17.23
CA ALA A 110 2.27 10.37 -17.15
C ALA A 110 3.46 10.27 -18.12
N ALA A 111 4.14 9.12 -18.16
CA ALA A 111 5.29 8.90 -19.04
C ALA A 111 4.91 8.79 -20.52
N SER A 112 3.70 8.34 -20.85
CA SER A 112 3.22 8.31 -22.23
C SER A 112 3.10 9.69 -22.87
N ARG A 113 3.19 10.77 -22.08
CA ARG A 113 3.28 12.13 -22.59
C ARG A 113 4.68 12.57 -22.94
N LEU A 114 5.68 11.90 -22.37
CA LEU A 114 7.09 12.13 -22.69
C LEU A 114 7.55 11.26 -23.85
N ASP A 115 7.03 10.02 -23.96
CA ASP A 115 7.35 9.10 -25.05
C ASP A 115 6.14 8.24 -25.43
N ARG A 116 5.35 8.71 -26.40
CA ARG A 116 4.18 7.95 -26.90
C ARG A 116 4.55 6.64 -27.59
N GLN A 117 5.74 6.54 -28.19
CA GLN A 117 6.13 5.37 -28.97
C GLN A 117 6.39 4.16 -28.07
N ARG A 118 6.84 4.40 -26.83
CA ARG A 118 7.09 3.33 -25.85
C ARG A 118 5.88 3.00 -25.00
N PHE A 119 4.96 3.95 -24.80
CA PHE A 119 3.77 3.79 -23.96
C PHE A 119 2.49 3.70 -24.79
N THR A 120 2.41 2.68 -25.63
CA THR A 120 1.41 2.55 -26.70
C THR A 120 -0.02 2.25 -26.24
N PHE A 121 -0.25 1.87 -24.98
CA PHE A 121 -1.59 1.56 -24.48
C PHE A 121 -2.36 2.80 -23.99
N ALA A 122 -1.68 3.93 -23.82
CA ALA A 122 -2.27 5.09 -23.16
C ALA A 122 -3.40 5.74 -23.98
N ASP A 123 -3.30 5.69 -25.30
CA ASP A 123 -4.25 6.36 -26.21
C ASP A 123 -5.27 5.38 -26.83
N ASP A 124 -5.25 4.11 -26.42
CA ASP A 124 -6.16 3.07 -26.90
C ASP A 124 -7.08 2.59 -25.76
N PRO A 125 -8.37 2.96 -25.75
CA PRO A 125 -9.33 2.58 -24.71
C PRO A 125 -9.54 1.08 -24.55
N GLU A 126 -9.33 0.28 -25.60
CA GLU A 126 -9.46 -1.18 -25.52
C GLU A 126 -8.19 -1.82 -24.93
N ARG A 127 -7.04 -1.16 -25.09
CA ARG A 127 -5.74 -1.65 -24.56
C ARG A 127 -5.35 -1.03 -23.24
N CYS A 128 -5.98 0.07 -22.80
CA CYS A 128 -5.65 0.72 -21.53
C CYS A 128 -5.82 -0.22 -20.33
N GLN A 129 -6.70 -1.22 -20.42
CA GLN A 129 -6.88 -2.27 -19.42
C GLN A 129 -5.66 -3.20 -19.28
N ARG A 130 -4.72 -3.18 -20.25
CA ARG A 130 -3.47 -3.95 -20.24
C ARG A 130 -2.32 -3.22 -19.54
N VAL A 131 -2.56 -2.00 -19.04
CA VAL A 131 -1.60 -1.29 -18.21
C VAL A 131 -1.52 -2.01 -16.86
N THR A 132 -0.34 -2.52 -16.54
CA THR A 132 -0.03 -3.28 -15.32
C THR A 132 1.31 -2.81 -14.77
N GLY A 133 1.63 -3.18 -13.53
CA GLY A 133 2.98 -2.96 -13.00
C GLY A 133 4.09 -3.51 -13.89
N LYS A 134 3.86 -4.67 -14.52
CA LYS A 134 4.81 -5.29 -15.44
C LYS A 134 4.98 -4.47 -16.72
N SER A 135 3.90 -4.22 -17.47
CA SER A 135 3.98 -3.49 -18.74
C SER A 135 4.46 -2.05 -18.57
N THR A 136 4.18 -1.43 -17.42
CA THR A 136 4.71 -0.11 -17.08
C THR A 136 6.21 -0.16 -16.85
N THR A 137 6.69 -1.09 -16.02
CA THR A 137 8.12 -1.23 -15.74
C THR A 137 8.92 -1.52 -17.01
N GLU A 138 8.43 -2.42 -17.87
CA GLU A 138 9.04 -2.73 -19.16
C GLU A 138 9.12 -1.49 -20.07
N ALA A 139 8.03 -0.70 -20.16
CA ALA A 139 8.03 0.53 -20.96
C ALA A 139 9.06 1.55 -20.45
N PHE A 140 9.18 1.74 -19.12
CA PHE A 140 10.18 2.62 -18.52
C PHE A 140 11.61 2.13 -18.75
N GLN A 141 11.87 0.83 -18.63
CA GLN A 141 13.20 0.25 -18.87
C GLN A 141 13.63 0.41 -20.33
N VAL A 142 12.70 0.36 -21.27
CA VAL A 142 13.01 0.58 -22.70
C VAL A 142 13.20 2.06 -23.00
N ALA A 143 12.34 2.93 -22.47
CA ALA A 143 12.39 4.38 -22.75
C ALA A 143 13.57 5.06 -22.04
N TRP A 144 13.85 4.69 -20.79
CA TRP A 144 14.87 5.31 -19.94
C TRP A 144 15.63 4.27 -19.08
N PRO A 145 16.46 3.40 -19.70
CA PRO A 145 17.09 2.26 -19.03
C PRO A 145 18.00 2.63 -17.84
N ASN A 146 18.59 3.84 -17.86
CA ASN A 146 19.54 4.28 -16.83
C ASN A 146 18.88 5.15 -15.74
N ASP A 147 17.58 5.42 -15.84
CA ASP A 147 16.90 6.31 -14.91
C ASP A 147 16.68 5.64 -13.54
N ALA A 148 16.73 6.43 -12.48
CA ALA A 148 16.46 5.96 -11.13
C ALA A 148 15.03 5.44 -10.97
N LEU A 149 14.05 6.04 -11.65
CA LEU A 149 12.66 5.59 -11.58
C LEU A 149 12.49 4.20 -12.22
N ALA A 150 13.08 3.97 -13.39
CA ALA A 150 13.01 2.67 -14.06
C ALA A 150 13.63 1.55 -13.19
N ARG A 151 14.73 1.85 -12.49
CA ARG A 151 15.34 0.93 -11.51
C ARG A 151 14.45 0.71 -10.30
N ALA A 152 13.92 1.77 -9.68
CA ALA A 152 13.02 1.65 -8.52
C ALA A 152 11.78 0.80 -8.82
N MET A 153 11.21 0.94 -10.02
CA MET A 153 10.09 0.11 -10.48
C MET A 153 10.49 -1.36 -10.65
N SER A 154 11.65 -1.62 -11.24
CA SER A 154 12.21 -2.97 -11.40
C SER A 154 12.46 -3.63 -10.04
N ASP A 155 13.13 -2.92 -9.13
CA ASP A 155 13.47 -3.40 -7.80
C ASP A 155 12.20 -3.75 -7.02
N LEU A 156 11.20 -2.86 -7.03
CA LEU A 156 9.89 -3.10 -6.41
C LEU A 156 9.17 -4.32 -7.01
N ARG A 157 9.24 -4.52 -8.32
CA ARG A 157 8.62 -5.67 -9.00
C ARG A 157 9.29 -7.00 -8.67
N SER A 158 10.58 -6.99 -8.37
CA SER A 158 11.33 -8.15 -7.90
C SER A 158 11.32 -8.33 -6.38
N ASP A 159 10.70 -7.40 -5.66
CA ASP A 159 10.70 -7.39 -4.20
C ASP A 159 9.73 -8.45 -3.65
N SER A 160 10.25 -9.34 -2.81
CA SER A 160 9.48 -10.38 -2.12
C SER A 160 8.30 -9.82 -1.32
N PHE A 161 8.38 -8.60 -0.80
CA PHE A 161 7.28 -7.92 -0.11
C PHE A 161 6.11 -7.69 -1.06
N TYR A 162 6.36 -7.17 -2.25
CA TYR A 162 5.31 -6.85 -3.21
C TYR A 162 4.70 -8.12 -3.80
N GLU A 163 5.50 -9.15 -4.04
CA GLU A 163 5.00 -10.50 -4.38
C GLU A 163 4.09 -11.05 -3.27
N ARG A 164 4.55 -10.99 -2.01
CA ARG A 164 3.80 -11.43 -0.84
C ARG A 164 2.44 -10.73 -0.74
N LEU A 165 2.35 -9.42 -1.01
CA LEU A 165 1.07 -8.71 -1.01
C LEU A 165 0.07 -9.34 -1.99
N GLY A 166 0.52 -9.69 -3.20
CA GLY A 166 -0.31 -10.31 -4.23
C GLY A 166 -0.77 -11.72 -3.86
N GLU A 167 0.14 -12.53 -3.33
CA GLU A 167 -0.16 -13.88 -2.85
C GLU A 167 -1.17 -13.86 -1.69
N VAL A 168 -0.92 -13.00 -0.70
CA VAL A 168 -1.79 -12.85 0.46
C VAL A 168 -3.18 -12.38 0.05
N ARG A 169 -3.27 -11.36 -0.82
CA ARG A 169 -4.53 -10.90 -1.39
C ARG A 169 -5.29 -12.03 -2.06
N ASN A 170 -4.62 -12.85 -2.87
CA ASN A 170 -5.24 -13.98 -3.57
C ASN A 170 -5.76 -15.03 -2.59
N ARG A 171 -4.99 -15.38 -1.55
CA ARG A 171 -5.45 -16.29 -0.50
C ARG A 171 -6.69 -15.75 0.21
N LEU A 172 -6.63 -14.49 0.65
CA LEU A 172 -7.74 -13.85 1.37
C LEU A 172 -8.99 -13.63 0.49
N ALA A 173 -8.84 -13.53 -0.84
CA ALA A 173 -9.97 -13.42 -1.77
C ALA A 173 -10.91 -14.64 -1.71
N HIS A 174 -10.39 -15.81 -1.32
CA HIS A 174 -11.19 -17.02 -1.15
C HIS A 174 -12.01 -17.05 0.16
N ARG A 175 -11.76 -16.11 1.09
CA ARG A 175 -12.53 -15.86 2.35
C ARG A 175 -12.84 -17.07 3.24
N ILE A 176 -12.24 -18.22 2.95
CA ILE A 176 -12.30 -19.49 3.69
C ILE A 176 -10.87 -20.05 3.84
N ALA A 177 -9.85 -19.24 3.57
CA ALA A 177 -8.48 -19.72 3.51
C ALA A 177 -8.00 -20.22 4.90
N PRO A 178 -7.42 -21.43 4.98
CA PRO A 178 -6.74 -21.87 6.19
C PRO A 178 -5.59 -20.92 6.53
N GLY A 179 -5.28 -20.75 7.81
CA GLY A 179 -4.12 -19.97 8.25
C GLY A 179 -4.37 -18.97 9.37
N PHE A 180 -5.59 -18.85 9.90
CA PHE A 180 -5.77 -18.22 11.21
C PHE A 180 -5.36 -19.20 12.30
N ASP A 181 -4.33 -18.81 13.05
CA ASP A 181 -3.87 -19.54 14.22
C ASP A 181 -4.24 -18.73 15.46
N HIS A 182 -4.96 -19.37 16.38
CA HIS A 182 -5.23 -18.81 17.70
C HIS A 182 -4.14 -19.26 18.65
N ARG A 183 -3.27 -18.35 19.08
CA ARG A 183 -2.24 -18.64 20.06
C ARG A 183 -2.69 -18.12 21.41
N ILE A 184 -2.79 -19.02 22.38
CA ILE A 184 -3.04 -18.69 23.78
C ILE A 184 -1.71 -18.88 24.50
N THR A 185 -1.16 -17.81 25.06
CA THR A 185 0.06 -17.87 25.88
C THR A 185 -0.33 -17.66 27.34
N LEU A 186 -0.07 -18.66 28.17
CA LEU A 186 -0.29 -18.58 29.61
C LEU A 186 1.00 -18.06 30.26
N SER A 187 0.95 -16.87 30.84
CA SER A 187 2.08 -16.27 31.54
C SER A 187 1.88 -16.40 33.05
N ALA A 188 2.78 -17.10 33.74
CA ALA A 188 2.76 -17.14 35.20
C ALA A 188 3.27 -15.79 35.74
N GLY A 189 2.36 -14.95 36.23
CA GLY A 189 2.72 -13.69 36.88
C GLY A 189 3.34 -13.95 38.25
N ALA A 190 4.66 -13.84 38.38
CA ALA A 190 5.33 -13.84 39.68
C ALA A 190 5.11 -12.50 40.39
N ARG A 191 4.11 -12.42 41.28
CA ARG A 191 4.09 -11.34 42.29
C ARG A 191 5.09 -11.69 43.38
N VAL A 192 6.20 -10.97 43.44
CA VAL A 192 7.01 -10.89 44.66
C VAL A 192 6.25 -9.98 45.62
N THR A 193 5.46 -10.56 46.52
CA THR A 193 4.95 -9.85 47.69
C THR A 193 6.07 -9.78 48.71
N SER A 194 6.48 -8.57 49.08
CA SER A 194 7.39 -8.32 50.21
C SER A 194 6.67 -8.66 51.52
N GLY A 195 6.57 -9.96 51.84
CA GLY A 195 5.92 -10.42 53.06
C GLY A 195 5.22 -11.76 52.91
N GLY A 196 5.98 -12.85 52.94
CA GLY A 196 5.65 -14.11 53.63
C GLY A 196 4.29 -14.81 53.45
N SER A 197 3.44 -14.45 52.49
CA SER A 197 2.16 -15.14 52.28
C SER A 197 1.92 -15.44 50.81
N ARG A 198 1.89 -16.74 50.48
CA ARG A 198 1.57 -17.27 49.14
C ARG A 198 0.07 -17.15 48.90
N THR A 199 -0.34 -16.08 48.25
CA THR A 199 -1.66 -16.01 47.59
C THR A 199 -1.48 -16.24 46.09
N GLY A 200 -2.36 -17.06 45.51
CA GLY A 200 -2.25 -17.68 44.19
C GLY A 200 -1.74 -16.76 43.07
N GLY A 201 -0.86 -17.32 42.24
CA GLY A 201 -0.40 -16.67 41.02
C GLY A 201 -1.60 -16.36 40.13
N GLN A 202 -1.80 -15.09 39.81
CA GLN A 202 -2.74 -14.70 38.78
C GLN A 202 -2.09 -15.06 37.44
N GLU A 203 -2.53 -16.16 36.83
CA GLU A 203 -2.18 -16.52 35.47
C GLU A 203 -2.70 -15.41 34.55
N CYS A 204 -1.80 -14.79 33.80
CA CYS A 204 -2.16 -13.82 32.78
C CYS A 204 -2.25 -14.56 31.46
N GLU A 205 -3.47 -14.84 31.01
CA GLU A 205 -3.69 -15.36 29.67
C GLU A 205 -3.53 -14.22 28.65
N SER A 206 -2.63 -14.37 27.69
CA SER A 206 -2.59 -13.50 26.52
C SER A 206 -3.07 -14.25 25.28
N TYR A 207 -3.96 -13.62 24.54
CA TYR A 207 -4.54 -14.14 23.30
C TYR A 207 -3.93 -13.41 22.12
N GLU A 208 -3.16 -14.12 21.30
CA GLU A 208 -2.57 -13.59 20.09
C GLU A 208 -3.26 -14.21 18.88
N LEU A 209 -3.79 -13.35 18.01
CA LEU A 209 -4.25 -13.79 16.70
C LEU A 209 -3.08 -13.73 15.72
N ALA A 210 -2.73 -14.87 15.14
CA ALA A 210 -1.75 -14.97 14.10
C ALA A 210 -2.41 -15.36 12.77
N TRP A 211 -1.83 -14.89 11.67
CA TRP A 211 -2.19 -15.32 10.33
C TRP A 211 -0.94 -15.77 9.59
N LEU A 212 -0.96 -16.99 9.05
CA LEU A 212 0.20 -17.68 8.48
C LEU A 212 1.39 -17.73 9.46
N GLY A 213 1.10 -17.96 10.74
CA GLY A 213 2.10 -18.02 11.80
C GLY A 213 2.65 -16.68 12.28
N GLU A 214 2.28 -15.55 11.67
CA GLU A 214 2.71 -14.21 12.07
C GLU A 214 1.63 -13.50 12.91
N PRO A 215 1.96 -12.95 14.09
CA PRO A 215 1.00 -12.18 14.89
C PRO A 215 0.43 -10.99 14.13
N LEU A 216 -0.89 -10.85 14.07
CA LEU A 216 -1.53 -9.72 13.39
C LEU A 216 -1.10 -8.36 13.96
N ALA A 217 -0.88 -8.30 15.28
CA ALA A 217 -0.39 -7.11 15.98
C ALA A 217 1.00 -6.65 15.49
N THR A 218 1.78 -7.55 14.89
CA THR A 218 3.08 -7.24 14.27
C THR A 218 2.96 -7.10 12.76
N MET A 219 2.27 -8.04 12.11
CA MET A 219 2.14 -8.12 10.66
C MET A 219 1.48 -6.89 10.05
N VAL A 220 0.37 -6.42 10.62
CA VAL A 220 -0.38 -5.28 10.07
C VAL A 220 0.45 -4.00 10.09
N PRO A 221 1.02 -3.54 11.22
CA PRO A 221 1.83 -2.32 11.24
C PRO A 221 3.14 -2.47 10.45
N SER A 222 3.80 -3.64 10.49
CA SER A 222 5.04 -3.85 9.74
C SER A 222 4.81 -3.84 8.23
N THR A 223 3.72 -4.44 7.76
CA THR A 223 3.33 -4.45 6.34
C THR A 223 2.97 -3.05 5.87
N LEU A 224 2.21 -2.29 6.67
CA LEU A 224 1.87 -0.91 6.34
C LEU A 224 3.13 -0.04 6.25
N ALA A 225 4.03 -0.11 7.23
CA ALA A 225 5.27 0.67 7.23
C ALA A 225 6.15 0.37 6.00
N GLN A 226 6.32 -0.91 5.66
CA GLN A 226 7.07 -1.31 4.45
C GLN A 226 6.41 -0.83 3.16
N ALA A 227 5.07 -0.87 3.08
CA ALA A 227 4.36 -0.35 1.91
C ALA A 227 4.58 1.17 1.76
N GLU A 228 4.50 1.91 2.86
CA GLU A 228 4.70 3.35 2.90
C GLU A 228 6.12 3.76 2.49
N GLU A 229 7.13 3.05 2.99
CA GLU A 229 8.52 3.25 2.59
C GLU A 229 8.70 3.06 1.08
N LYS A 230 8.22 1.93 0.54
CA LYS A 230 8.38 1.60 -0.88
C LYS A 230 7.60 2.54 -1.80
N LEU A 231 6.38 2.91 -1.41
CA LEU A 231 5.62 3.95 -2.12
C LEU A 231 6.33 5.30 -2.07
N GLY A 232 6.92 5.67 -0.93
CA GLY A 232 7.71 6.89 -0.79
C GLY A 232 8.93 6.92 -1.72
N VAL A 233 9.68 5.82 -1.82
CA VAL A 233 10.80 5.70 -2.76
C VAL A 233 10.33 5.81 -4.21
N LEU A 234 9.26 5.09 -4.58
CA LEU A 234 8.70 5.16 -5.94
C LEU A 234 8.28 6.58 -6.33
N TRP A 235 7.57 7.29 -5.46
CA TRP A 235 7.05 8.61 -5.78
C TRP A 235 8.10 9.73 -5.68
N SER A 236 9.09 9.60 -4.79
CA SER A 236 10.22 10.56 -4.75
C SER A 236 11.12 10.45 -5.98
N THR A 237 11.37 9.22 -6.46
CA THR A 237 12.08 9.01 -7.73
C THR A 237 11.26 9.50 -8.92
N ALA A 238 9.93 9.31 -8.89
CA ALA A 238 9.04 9.85 -9.92
C ALA A 238 9.03 11.38 -9.97
N ALA A 239 8.93 12.05 -8.82
CA ALA A 239 8.99 13.51 -8.75
C ALA A 239 10.30 14.04 -9.36
N THR A 240 11.43 13.41 -9.01
CA THR A 240 12.75 13.77 -9.59
C THR A 240 12.79 13.53 -11.10
N PHE A 241 12.28 12.39 -11.56
CA PHE A 241 12.21 12.02 -12.97
C PHE A 241 11.45 13.07 -13.80
N PHE A 242 10.24 13.45 -13.37
CA PHE A 242 9.40 14.39 -14.10
C PHE A 242 9.91 15.83 -14.00
N ALA A 243 10.50 16.22 -12.87
CA ALA A 243 11.12 17.55 -12.72
C ALA A 243 12.33 17.75 -13.66
N SER A 244 13.12 16.70 -13.90
CA SER A 244 14.31 16.78 -14.76
C SER A 244 14.03 16.86 -16.27
N ARG A 245 12.76 16.69 -16.67
CA ARG A 245 12.32 16.63 -18.08
C ARG A 245 11.44 17.82 -18.48
N GLN A 246 11.55 18.91 -17.72
CA GLN A 246 11.04 20.24 -18.06
C GLN A 246 12.00 20.93 -19.04
#